data_AF-A0A662XF34-F1
#
_entry.id   AF-A0A662XF34-F1
#
_cell.length_a   1.000
_cell.length_b   1.000
_cell.length_c   1.000
_cell.angle_alpha   90.00
_cell.angle_beta   90.00
_cell.angle_gamma   90.00
#
_symmetry.space_group_name_H-M   'P 1'
#
loop_
_entity.id
_entity.type
_entity.pdbx_description
1 polymer ?
#
loop_
_entity_poly.entity_id
_entity_poly.type
_entity_poly.pdbx_seq_one_letter_code
_entity_poly.pdbx_strand_id
1 'polypeptide(L)'
;MRSMQVVRRLAAARAASSAALRAARLAPQAASSALLQASSNPPLNVGNAALSGVRGFASAPTDEDDDYFMEDEDEDSFIQYPPSTARVQGRAPLFTAPGVLNGDITDISLDTYRGQYVVVFFYPKDFTYVCPTEIIAFNDRAADFAAVNTQLIAVSCDSPESHLAWTRLPRNKGGLGAMDIPIVADITKLISAKYGVLVEQDGVALRGLFIIDPEGVLQQITVNNMPIGRSVDETLRLIKALQFHEEHGEVCPANWQPGEKTIKATPTDSYEYFSSIKEDVEDDDAAALTLVKTRAEFDALVKSGKPVVADFMAPWCGKCAQILPFVEDLAEAHPEVTFAKLDVSIPEVEQLKDALDVGAYPEFRFFKDGKEVGDKISGYKKSLLKSAVHKLL
;
A
#
# COMPACT_ATOMS: atom_id res chain seq x y z
N MET A 1 -56.93 -9.62 12.31
CA MET A 1 -56.77 -11.09 12.13
C MET A 1 -55.33 -11.33 11.67
N ARG A 2 -54.39 -11.54 12.60
CA ARG A 2 -53.57 -12.78 12.80
C ARG A 2 -52.91 -13.29 11.51
N SER A 3 -51.59 -13.14 11.28
CA SER A 3 -50.40 -13.75 11.93
C SER A 3 -49.92 -15.04 11.26
N MET A 4 -48.59 -15.11 11.06
CA MET A 4 -47.70 -16.30 11.11
C MET A 4 -47.70 -17.27 9.90
N GLN A 5 -46.61 -17.42 9.13
CA GLN A 5 -45.26 -17.98 9.39
C GLN A 5 -45.12 -19.48 8.98
N VAL A 6 -44.14 -19.75 8.09
CA VAL A 6 -43.04 -20.76 8.23
C VAL A 6 -43.42 -22.24 7.92
N VAL A 7 -42.74 -22.99 7.03
CA VAL A 7 -41.49 -23.81 7.19
C VAL A 7 -41.15 -24.41 5.80
N ARG A 8 -40.01 -24.11 5.15
CA ARG A 8 -38.65 -24.76 5.16
C ARG A 8 -38.50 -26.13 4.45
N ARG A 9 -37.58 -26.11 3.44
CA ARG A 9 -36.31 -26.87 3.30
C ARG A 9 -36.18 -28.12 2.39
N LEU A 10 -34.98 -28.12 1.77
CA LEU A 10 -34.10 -29.21 1.30
C LEU A 10 -34.46 -29.86 -0.04
N ALA A 11 -33.53 -30.35 -0.87
CA ALA A 11 -32.12 -30.13 -1.17
C ALA A 11 -31.74 -31.22 -2.20
N ALA A 12 -30.83 -30.87 -3.11
CA ALA A 12 -29.89 -31.75 -3.79
C ALA A 12 -30.40 -33.00 -4.55
N ALA A 13 -30.16 -32.99 -5.87
CA ALA A 13 -29.42 -33.99 -6.64
C ALA A 13 -30.04 -34.14 -8.05
N ARG A 14 -29.36 -34.50 -9.13
CA ARG A 14 -27.95 -34.61 -9.55
C ARG A 14 -28.07 -35.31 -10.92
N ALA A 15 -27.24 -34.88 -11.88
CA ALA A 15 -26.79 -35.66 -13.04
C ALA A 15 -27.84 -36.12 -14.09
N ALA A 16 -27.73 -35.56 -15.29
CA ALA A 16 -27.28 -36.32 -16.46
C ALA A 16 -27.24 -35.39 -17.70
N SER A 17 -26.05 -34.91 -18.07
CA SER A 17 -25.75 -34.60 -19.46
C SER A 17 -24.36 -35.17 -19.74
N SER A 18 -24.37 -36.28 -20.47
CA SER A 18 -23.22 -37.07 -20.89
C SER A 18 -23.27 -37.13 -22.42
N ALA A 19 -22.08 -37.12 -23.02
CA ALA A 19 -21.78 -37.22 -24.46
C ALA A 19 -21.98 -35.93 -25.26
N ALA A 20 -21.03 -35.43 -26.06
CA ALA A 20 -19.67 -35.86 -26.37
C ALA A 20 -19.01 -34.67 -27.10
N LEU A 21 -17.84 -34.20 -26.64
CA LEU A 21 -16.99 -33.31 -27.40
C LEU A 21 -15.64 -34.01 -27.62
N ARG A 22 -15.41 -34.32 -28.89
CA ARG A 22 -14.29 -35.06 -29.46
C ARG A 22 -12.97 -34.34 -29.17
N ALA A 23 -12.05 -35.07 -28.54
CA ALA A 23 -10.64 -34.74 -28.47
C ALA A 23 -10.00 -34.84 -29.87
N ALA A 24 -9.35 -33.77 -30.32
CA ALA A 24 -8.43 -33.79 -31.45
C ALA A 24 -6.99 -33.77 -30.89
N ARG A 25 -6.42 -34.96 -30.70
CA ARG A 25 -4.97 -35.18 -30.56
C ARG A 25 -4.34 -35.12 -31.95
N LEU A 26 -3.25 -34.38 -32.11
CA LEU A 26 -2.42 -34.36 -33.33
C LEU A 26 -0.95 -34.60 -32.98
N ALA A 27 -0.55 -35.85 -33.11
CA ALA A 27 0.75 -36.40 -33.55
C ALA A 27 0.65 -37.94 -33.40
N PRO A 28 1.29 -38.79 -34.24
CA PRO A 28 2.49 -38.55 -35.05
C PRO A 28 2.40 -39.07 -36.51
N GLN A 29 3.33 -38.64 -37.37
CA GLN A 29 3.72 -39.44 -38.54
C GLN A 29 5.24 -39.45 -38.70
N ALA A 30 5.78 -40.67 -38.68
CA ALA A 30 7.12 -41.01 -39.13
C ALA A 30 6.99 -41.74 -40.47
N ALA A 31 7.89 -41.46 -41.42
CA ALA A 31 8.68 -42.45 -42.17
C ALA A 31 9.30 -41.84 -43.44
N SER A 32 10.63 -41.88 -43.52
CA SER A 32 11.42 -42.26 -44.71
C SER A 32 12.89 -42.37 -44.23
N SER A 33 13.41 -43.54 -43.85
CA SER A 33 13.95 -44.62 -44.70
C SER A 33 15.05 -44.17 -45.67
N ALA A 34 16.31 -44.18 -45.22
CA ALA A 34 17.48 -44.34 -46.09
C ALA A 34 18.70 -44.90 -45.32
N LEU A 35 18.96 -46.19 -45.54
CA LEU A 35 20.25 -46.86 -45.73
C LEU A 35 21.39 -46.69 -44.70
N LEU A 36 21.60 -47.78 -43.94
CA LEU A 36 22.90 -48.22 -43.41
C LEU A 36 23.91 -48.43 -44.53
N GLN A 37 25.10 -47.82 -44.42
CA GLN A 37 26.35 -48.41 -44.90
C GLN A 37 27.47 -48.07 -43.92
N ALA A 38 28.03 -49.11 -43.31
CA ALA A 38 29.24 -49.06 -42.51
C ALA A 38 30.45 -48.89 -43.42
N SER A 39 31.29 -47.88 -43.17
CA SER A 39 32.64 -47.82 -43.72
C SER A 39 33.66 -47.80 -42.58
N SER A 40 34.46 -48.85 -42.55
CA SER A 40 35.60 -49.12 -41.67
C SER A 40 36.65 -48.00 -41.66
N ASN A 41 37.07 -47.58 -40.46
CA ASN A 41 38.28 -46.78 -40.26
C ASN A 41 39.55 -47.59 -40.62
N PRO A 42 40.55 -47.01 -41.30
CA PRO A 42 41.83 -47.67 -41.55
C PRO A 42 42.76 -47.63 -40.32
N PRO A 43 43.68 -48.61 -40.16
CA PRO A 43 44.51 -48.74 -38.97
C PRO A 43 45.74 -47.82 -38.99
N LEU A 44 46.17 -47.42 -37.79
CA LEU A 44 47.37 -46.66 -37.48
C LEU A 44 48.63 -47.42 -37.94
N ASN A 45 49.46 -46.76 -38.74
CA ASN A 45 50.76 -47.27 -39.16
C ASN A 45 51.87 -46.74 -38.25
N VAL A 46 52.60 -47.64 -37.59
CA VAL A 46 53.75 -47.38 -36.74
C VAL A 46 55.00 -47.78 -37.53
N GLY A 47 55.88 -46.82 -37.82
CA GLY A 47 57.15 -47.05 -38.52
C GLY A 47 58.22 -46.06 -38.09
N ASN A 48 59.23 -46.57 -37.38
CA ASN A 48 60.39 -45.91 -36.77
C ASN A 48 61.28 -45.11 -37.74
N ALA A 49 61.81 -43.97 -37.26
CA ALA A 49 63.15 -43.50 -37.59
C ALA A 49 63.82 -42.89 -36.34
N ALA A 50 65.12 -43.13 -36.22
CA ALA A 50 65.86 -43.30 -34.97
C ALA A 50 66.40 -42.03 -34.29
N LEU A 51 66.75 -42.24 -33.01
CA LEU A 51 67.35 -41.41 -31.98
C LEU A 51 68.64 -40.66 -32.37
N SER A 52 68.80 -39.44 -31.86
CA SER A 52 70.10 -38.83 -31.55
C SER A 52 69.93 -37.61 -30.63
N GLY A 53 70.47 -37.69 -29.41
CA GLY A 53 70.91 -36.50 -28.65
C GLY A 53 70.26 -36.28 -27.29
N VAL A 54 70.81 -36.92 -26.25
CA VAL A 54 70.60 -36.57 -24.84
C VAL A 54 71.28 -35.25 -24.49
N ARG A 55 70.54 -34.28 -23.96
CA ARG A 55 70.98 -33.21 -23.03
C ARG A 55 69.77 -32.95 -22.13
N GLY A 56 69.77 -33.38 -20.87
CA GLY A 56 70.57 -32.83 -19.79
C GLY A 56 69.68 -31.89 -18.99
N PHE A 57 69.12 -32.38 -17.87
CA PHE A 57 68.36 -31.59 -16.89
C PHE A 57 69.28 -30.46 -16.40
N ALA A 58 69.00 -29.22 -16.80
CA ALA A 58 69.71 -28.05 -16.31
C ALA A 58 68.85 -27.38 -15.22
N SER A 59 69.41 -27.38 -14.02
CA SER A 59 69.00 -26.62 -12.84
C SER A 59 68.94 -25.11 -13.10
N ALA A 60 68.00 -24.46 -12.41
CA ALA A 60 67.64 -23.05 -12.45
C ALA A 60 68.82 -22.04 -12.37
N PRO A 61 68.66 -20.84 -12.95
CA PRO A 61 69.14 -19.60 -12.39
C PRO A 61 68.05 -18.94 -11.54
N THR A 62 68.45 -18.54 -10.33
CA THR A 62 67.74 -17.67 -9.39
C THR A 62 67.76 -16.23 -9.92
N ASP A 63 66.59 -15.63 -10.10
CA ASP A 63 66.33 -14.18 -10.12
C ASP A 63 64.85 -14.07 -9.70
N GLU A 64 64.55 -13.89 -8.41
CA GLU A 64 64.06 -12.61 -7.88
C GLU A 64 63.16 -11.88 -8.89
N ASP A 65 61.90 -12.32 -9.01
CA ASP A 65 60.72 -11.56 -9.45
C ASP A 65 59.49 -12.47 -9.24
N ASP A 66 59.20 -12.82 -7.98
CA ASP A 66 57.94 -13.46 -7.56
C ASP A 66 56.82 -12.40 -7.48
N ASP A 67 56.57 -11.69 -8.58
CA ASP A 67 55.53 -10.67 -8.69
C ASP A 67 54.41 -11.14 -9.64
N TYR A 68 54.15 -12.45 -9.70
CA TYR A 68 53.01 -13.04 -10.43
C TYR A 68 51.73 -13.13 -9.58
N PHE A 69 51.66 -12.32 -8.54
CA PHE A 69 50.41 -11.85 -7.97
C PHE A 69 50.49 -10.33 -8.08
N MET A 70 50.15 -9.80 -9.26
CA MET A 70 49.67 -8.43 -9.29
C MET A 70 48.46 -8.42 -8.34
N GLU A 71 48.67 -7.85 -7.17
CA GLU A 71 47.61 -7.31 -6.35
C GLU A 71 46.97 -6.20 -7.20
N ASP A 72 46.14 -6.60 -8.16
CA ASP A 72 45.11 -5.72 -8.68
C ASP A 72 44.17 -5.49 -7.50
N GLU A 73 44.56 -4.55 -6.62
CA GLU A 73 43.70 -3.88 -5.64
C GLU A 73 42.65 -3.03 -6.39
N ASP A 74 41.99 -3.60 -7.39
CA ASP A 74 40.69 -3.12 -7.84
C ASP A 74 39.67 -3.62 -6.82
N GLU A 75 39.70 -3.03 -5.62
CA GLU A 75 38.78 -3.28 -4.50
C GLU A 75 37.30 -3.01 -4.86
N ASP A 76 37.01 -2.53 -6.07
CA ASP A 76 35.71 -2.03 -6.51
C ASP A 76 35.18 -2.62 -7.84
N SER A 77 35.48 -3.89 -8.17
CA SER A 77 34.82 -4.57 -9.31
C SER A 77 33.37 -4.97 -9.00
N PHE A 78 32.51 -3.98 -8.76
CA PHE A 78 31.08 -4.21 -8.52
C PHE A 78 30.35 -4.60 -9.81
N ILE A 79 29.43 -5.56 -9.71
CA ILE A 79 28.49 -5.89 -10.80
C ILE A 79 27.61 -4.67 -11.04
N GLN A 80 27.71 -4.07 -12.22
CA GLN A 80 26.88 -2.93 -12.61
C GLN A 80 25.54 -3.40 -13.18
N TYR A 81 24.45 -3.06 -12.48
CA TYR A 81 23.09 -3.25 -12.97
C TYR A 81 22.58 -1.98 -13.68
N PRO A 82 21.67 -2.14 -14.67
CA PRO A 82 21.07 -0.98 -15.32
C PRO A 82 20.25 -0.15 -14.32
N PRO A 83 20.17 1.18 -14.48
CA PRO A 83 19.33 2.01 -13.64
C PRO A 83 17.84 1.66 -13.83
N SER A 84 17.04 1.95 -12.81
CA SER A 84 15.59 1.77 -12.89
C SER A 84 15.00 2.61 -14.03
N THR A 85 14.08 2.00 -14.77
CA THR A 85 13.31 2.63 -15.85
C THR A 85 11.80 2.62 -15.56
N ALA A 86 11.38 1.93 -14.50
CA ALA A 86 9.97 1.91 -14.07
C ALA A 86 9.56 3.26 -13.47
N ARG A 87 8.61 3.93 -14.12
CA ARG A 87 8.04 5.19 -13.65
C ARG A 87 6.55 5.22 -13.97
N VAL A 88 5.74 5.68 -13.01
CA VAL A 88 4.30 5.90 -13.23
C VAL A 88 4.10 6.87 -14.40
N GLN A 89 3.10 6.61 -15.25
CA GLN A 89 2.86 7.26 -16.55
C GLN A 89 3.88 6.91 -17.66
N GLY A 90 4.94 6.16 -17.35
CA GLY A 90 5.90 5.64 -18.34
C GLY A 90 5.53 4.23 -18.79
N ARG A 91 6.10 3.77 -19.91
CA ARG A 91 5.94 2.36 -20.33
C ARG A 91 6.63 1.44 -19.34
N ALA A 92 5.96 0.36 -18.96
CA ALA A 92 6.54 -0.64 -18.08
C ALA A 92 7.78 -1.30 -18.74
N PRO A 93 8.87 -1.54 -17.99
CA PRO A 93 10.05 -2.20 -18.56
C PRO A 93 9.71 -3.61 -19.06
N LEU A 94 9.91 -3.83 -20.36
CA LEU A 94 9.66 -5.12 -20.99
C LEU A 94 10.68 -6.17 -20.56
N PHE A 95 10.21 -7.40 -20.43
CA PHE A 95 11.04 -8.56 -20.20
C PHE A 95 10.45 -9.80 -20.89
N THR A 96 11.35 -10.73 -21.22
CA THR A 96 11.07 -12.12 -21.57
C THR A 96 12.06 -12.96 -20.79
N ALA A 97 11.56 -13.88 -19.96
CA ALA A 97 12.39 -14.71 -19.11
C ALA A 97 11.73 -16.07 -18.86
N PRO A 98 12.53 -17.12 -18.57
CA PRO A 98 11.98 -18.40 -18.17
C PRO A 98 11.23 -18.27 -16.85
N GLY A 99 10.20 -19.09 -16.68
CA GLY A 99 9.49 -19.21 -15.42
C GLY A 99 8.59 -20.43 -15.42
N VAL A 100 7.75 -20.55 -14.41
CA VAL A 100 6.84 -21.68 -14.25
C VAL A 100 5.40 -21.22 -14.47
N LEU A 101 4.71 -21.92 -15.36
CA LEU A 101 3.28 -21.73 -15.63
C LEU A 101 2.63 -23.09 -15.78
N ASN A 102 1.51 -23.32 -15.09
CA ASN A 102 0.78 -24.60 -15.12
C ASN A 102 1.63 -25.85 -14.79
N GLY A 103 2.70 -25.68 -14.01
CA GLY A 103 3.59 -26.77 -13.59
C GLY A 103 4.69 -27.15 -14.58
N ASP A 104 4.85 -26.39 -15.67
CA ASP A 104 5.92 -26.55 -16.67
C ASP A 104 6.79 -25.29 -16.74
N ILE A 105 8.06 -25.47 -17.13
CA ILE A 105 8.98 -24.35 -17.36
C ILE A 105 8.77 -23.83 -18.78
N THR A 106 8.43 -22.55 -18.90
CA THR A 106 8.16 -21.88 -20.17
C THR A 106 8.68 -20.45 -20.15
N ASP A 107 8.96 -19.88 -21.32
CA ASP A 107 9.28 -18.47 -21.44
C ASP A 107 8.02 -17.61 -21.28
N ILE A 108 8.08 -16.63 -20.38
CA ILE A 108 7.02 -15.69 -20.10
C ILE A 108 7.49 -14.31 -20.56
N SER A 109 6.70 -13.66 -21.41
CA SER A 109 6.95 -12.30 -21.87
C SER A 109 5.87 -11.36 -21.37
N LEU A 110 6.25 -10.19 -20.88
CA LEU A 110 5.27 -9.19 -20.45
C LEU A 110 4.42 -8.68 -21.62
N ASP A 111 4.96 -8.66 -22.83
CA ASP A 111 4.29 -8.10 -24.00
C ASP A 111 3.12 -8.97 -24.50
N THR A 112 3.09 -10.26 -24.15
CA THR A 112 1.97 -11.15 -24.53
C THR A 112 0.67 -10.82 -23.80
N TYR A 113 0.72 -9.99 -22.76
CA TYR A 113 -0.42 -9.62 -21.94
C TYR A 113 -1.01 -8.25 -22.31
N ARG A 114 -0.70 -7.69 -23.48
CA ARG A 114 -1.36 -6.47 -23.99
C ARG A 114 -2.87 -6.68 -24.15
N GLY A 115 -3.64 -5.62 -23.94
CA GLY A 115 -5.12 -5.68 -23.98
C GLY A 115 -5.78 -6.11 -22.67
N GLN A 116 -4.99 -6.40 -21.63
CA GLN A 116 -5.47 -6.64 -20.27
C GLN A 116 -4.54 -5.97 -19.27
N TYR A 117 -5.04 -5.70 -18.07
CA TYR A 117 -4.19 -5.20 -16.97
C TYR A 117 -3.22 -6.30 -16.52
N VAL A 118 -2.05 -5.91 -16.06
CA VAL A 118 -1.04 -6.83 -15.52
C VAL A 118 -0.52 -6.31 -14.20
N VAL A 119 -0.59 -7.14 -13.16
CA VAL A 119 0.09 -6.90 -11.89
C VAL A 119 1.36 -7.73 -11.87
N VAL A 120 2.50 -7.05 -11.93
CA VAL A 120 3.81 -7.67 -11.73
C VAL A 120 4.23 -7.42 -10.30
N PHE A 121 4.45 -8.48 -9.53
CA PHE A 121 4.87 -8.35 -8.14
C PHE A 121 6.11 -9.19 -7.84
N PHE A 122 7.08 -8.55 -7.22
CA PHE A 122 8.35 -9.12 -6.84
C PHE A 122 8.29 -9.65 -5.42
N TYR A 123 9.07 -10.69 -5.14
CA TYR A 123 9.28 -11.19 -3.79
C TYR A 123 10.76 -11.58 -3.60
N PRO A 124 11.27 -11.53 -2.35
CA PRO A 124 12.71 -11.70 -2.11
C PRO A 124 13.29 -13.04 -2.52
N LYS A 125 12.67 -14.14 -2.06
CA LYS A 125 13.25 -15.48 -2.20
C LYS A 125 12.24 -16.61 -1.98
N ASP A 126 12.36 -17.66 -2.78
CA ASP A 126 11.69 -18.95 -2.61
C ASP A 126 12.05 -19.61 -1.26
N PHE A 127 11.17 -20.50 -0.78
CA PHE A 127 11.38 -21.29 0.45
C PHE A 127 11.63 -20.45 1.73
N THR A 128 11.09 -19.23 1.77
CA THR A 128 11.11 -18.36 2.96
C THR A 128 9.73 -18.29 3.65
N TYR A 129 9.60 -17.50 4.72
CA TYR A 129 8.42 -17.53 5.61
C TYR A 129 7.25 -16.64 5.18
N VAL A 130 7.51 -15.40 4.74
CA VAL A 130 6.45 -14.43 4.37
C VAL A 130 6.07 -14.51 2.89
N CYS A 131 7.04 -14.82 2.02
CA CYS A 131 6.80 -14.93 0.58
C CYS A 131 5.68 -15.92 0.19
N PRO A 132 5.59 -17.14 0.76
CA PRO A 132 4.53 -18.06 0.38
C PRO A 132 3.15 -17.52 0.75
N THR A 133 3.01 -16.79 1.87
CA THR A 133 1.70 -16.25 2.26
C THR A 133 1.17 -15.23 1.26
N GLU A 134 2.05 -14.39 0.69
CA GLU A 134 1.65 -13.41 -0.32
C GLU A 134 1.29 -14.07 -1.65
N ILE A 135 2.17 -14.94 -2.15
CA ILE A 135 1.96 -15.60 -3.45
C ILE A 135 0.69 -16.45 -3.42
N ILE A 136 0.46 -17.18 -2.32
CA ILE A 136 -0.78 -17.94 -2.12
C ILE A 136 -2.00 -17.03 -2.06
N ALA A 137 -1.93 -15.91 -1.33
CA ALA A 137 -3.06 -14.99 -1.22
C ALA A 137 -3.44 -14.36 -2.57
N PHE A 138 -2.45 -14.00 -3.39
CA PHE A 138 -2.69 -13.53 -4.76
C PHE A 138 -3.26 -14.64 -5.67
N ASN A 139 -2.70 -15.85 -5.58
CA ASN A 139 -3.15 -16.98 -6.38
C ASN A 139 -4.59 -17.41 -6.04
N ASP A 140 -4.93 -17.51 -4.76
CA ASP A 140 -6.27 -17.90 -4.32
C ASP A 140 -7.34 -16.87 -4.75
N ARG A 141 -6.92 -15.63 -5.02
CA ARG A 141 -7.76 -14.55 -5.56
C ARG A 141 -7.58 -14.33 -7.07
N ALA A 142 -6.81 -15.17 -7.78
CA ALA A 142 -6.52 -14.96 -9.20
C ALA A 142 -7.79 -14.88 -10.07
N ALA A 143 -8.85 -15.62 -9.71
CA ALA A 143 -10.14 -15.55 -10.38
C ALA A 143 -10.81 -14.16 -10.27
N ASP A 144 -10.63 -13.45 -9.15
CA ASP A 144 -11.18 -12.11 -8.97
C ASP A 144 -10.46 -11.08 -9.84
N PHE A 145 -9.15 -11.24 -10.03
CA PHE A 145 -8.36 -10.42 -10.95
C PHE A 145 -8.73 -10.72 -12.40
N ALA A 146 -8.88 -12.00 -12.76
CA ALA A 146 -9.33 -12.40 -14.09
C ALA A 146 -10.74 -11.85 -14.42
N ALA A 147 -11.64 -11.79 -13.44
CA ALA A 147 -12.98 -11.23 -13.60
C ALA A 147 -12.99 -9.74 -13.95
N VAL A 148 -11.92 -9.00 -13.60
CA VAL A 148 -11.71 -7.60 -13.98
C VAL A 148 -10.64 -7.45 -15.08
N ASN A 149 -10.47 -8.46 -15.93
CA ASN A 149 -9.51 -8.45 -17.05
C ASN A 149 -8.07 -8.10 -16.61
N THR A 150 -7.61 -8.71 -15.51
CA THR A 150 -6.27 -8.51 -14.97
C THR A 150 -5.52 -9.84 -14.80
N GLN A 151 -4.29 -9.90 -15.30
CA GLN A 151 -3.35 -11.00 -15.05
C GLN A 151 -2.40 -10.68 -13.90
N LEU A 152 -2.07 -11.69 -13.08
CA LEU A 152 -1.03 -11.61 -12.05
C LEU A 152 0.25 -12.30 -12.52
N ILE A 153 1.42 -11.73 -12.22
CA ILE A 153 2.74 -12.33 -12.49
C ILE A 153 3.63 -12.14 -11.26
N ALA A 154 4.12 -13.25 -10.69
CA ALA A 154 5.11 -13.22 -9.61
C ALA A 154 6.54 -13.23 -10.19
N VAL A 155 7.48 -12.54 -9.57
CA VAL A 155 8.88 -12.48 -10.01
C VAL A 155 9.84 -12.57 -8.81
N SER A 156 10.91 -13.33 -8.92
CA SER A 156 12.04 -13.26 -7.98
C SER A 156 13.37 -13.60 -8.68
N CYS A 157 14.47 -13.46 -7.94
CA CYS A 157 15.82 -13.72 -8.45
C CYS A 157 16.23 -15.20 -8.43
N ASP A 158 15.33 -16.10 -8.04
CA ASP A 158 15.57 -17.55 -8.02
C ASP A 158 15.45 -18.19 -9.42
N SER A 159 15.79 -19.47 -9.54
CA SER A 159 15.75 -20.20 -10.81
C SER A 159 14.38 -20.80 -11.12
N PRO A 160 14.04 -21.10 -12.39
CA PRO A 160 12.75 -21.71 -12.73
C PRO A 160 12.61 -23.13 -12.15
N GLU A 161 13.72 -23.85 -11.93
CA GLU A 161 13.72 -25.14 -11.24
C GLU A 161 13.35 -25.00 -9.76
N SER A 162 13.81 -23.92 -9.11
CA SER A 162 13.43 -23.58 -7.73
C SER A 162 11.92 -23.35 -7.64
N HIS A 163 11.37 -22.52 -8.53
CA HIS A 163 9.93 -22.28 -8.60
C HIS A 163 9.14 -23.57 -8.83
N LEU A 164 9.62 -24.43 -9.74
CA LEU A 164 8.96 -25.69 -10.04
C LEU A 164 8.98 -26.65 -8.85
N ALA A 165 10.10 -26.72 -8.13
CA ALA A 165 10.19 -27.51 -6.90
C ALA A 165 9.25 -26.95 -5.82
N TRP A 166 9.15 -25.62 -5.72
CA TRP A 166 8.35 -24.95 -4.68
C TRP A 166 6.84 -25.08 -4.91
N THR A 167 6.38 -25.05 -6.17
CA THR A 167 4.99 -25.34 -6.56
C THR A 167 4.61 -26.80 -6.34
N ARG A 168 5.55 -27.74 -6.45
CA ARG A 168 5.31 -29.16 -6.13
C ARG A 168 5.26 -29.44 -4.63
N LEU A 169 5.81 -28.56 -3.80
CA LEU A 169 5.79 -28.71 -2.35
C LEU A 169 4.39 -28.33 -1.80
N PRO A 170 3.78 -29.15 -0.93
CA PRO A 170 2.49 -28.83 -0.33
C PRO A 170 2.54 -27.59 0.59
N ARG A 171 1.44 -26.83 0.63
CA ARG A 171 1.30 -25.61 1.44
C ARG A 171 1.56 -25.83 2.94
N ASN A 172 1.15 -26.97 3.49
CA ASN A 172 1.38 -27.31 4.90
C ASN A 172 2.86 -27.57 5.27
N LYS A 173 3.75 -27.62 4.27
CA LYS A 173 5.20 -27.71 4.43
C LYS A 173 5.92 -26.46 3.96
N GLY A 174 5.21 -25.33 3.82
CA GLY A 174 5.77 -24.07 3.34
C GLY A 174 5.97 -23.98 1.82
N GLY A 175 5.36 -24.90 1.05
CA GLY A 175 5.29 -24.83 -0.40
C GLY A 175 4.16 -23.94 -0.92
N LEU A 176 4.11 -23.73 -2.24
CA LEU A 176 3.02 -22.97 -2.86
C LEU A 176 1.81 -23.85 -3.24
N GLY A 177 2.06 -25.13 -3.55
CA GLY A 177 1.07 -26.00 -4.17
C GLY A 177 0.80 -25.62 -5.63
N ALA A 178 -0.35 -26.08 -6.16
CA ALA A 178 -0.78 -25.72 -7.51
C ALA A 178 -0.98 -24.20 -7.63
N MET A 179 -0.43 -23.64 -8.70
CA MET A 179 -0.44 -22.21 -8.99
C MET A 179 -1.05 -21.96 -10.38
N ASP A 180 -1.97 -21.02 -10.44
CA ASP A 180 -2.63 -20.56 -11.66
C ASP A 180 -1.93 -19.33 -12.26
N ILE A 181 -1.07 -18.67 -11.47
CA ILE A 181 -0.31 -17.51 -11.89
C ILE A 181 1.12 -17.91 -12.30
N PRO A 182 1.70 -17.29 -13.34
CA PRO A 182 3.10 -17.47 -13.71
C PRO A 182 4.05 -16.95 -12.63
N ILE A 183 5.15 -17.68 -12.43
CA ILE A 183 6.28 -17.28 -11.56
C ILE A 183 7.54 -17.16 -12.43
N VAL A 184 8.02 -15.95 -12.63
CA VAL A 184 9.16 -15.61 -13.51
C VAL A 184 10.46 -15.65 -12.73
N ALA A 185 11.48 -16.29 -13.33
CA ALA A 185 12.82 -16.40 -12.79
C ALA A 185 13.75 -15.31 -13.36
N ASP A 186 14.11 -14.33 -12.53
CA ASP A 186 15.05 -13.25 -12.84
C ASP A 186 16.47 -13.57 -12.33
N ILE A 187 17.03 -14.69 -12.79
CA ILE A 187 18.36 -15.17 -12.34
C ILE A 187 19.44 -14.09 -12.54
N THR A 188 19.36 -13.35 -13.65
CA THR A 188 20.30 -12.29 -14.03
C THR A 188 20.09 -10.99 -13.26
N LYS A 189 19.01 -10.87 -12.48
CA LYS A 189 18.61 -9.68 -11.70
C LYS A 189 18.33 -8.44 -12.55
N LEU A 190 18.33 -8.57 -13.88
CA LEU A 190 18.14 -7.45 -14.80
C LEU A 190 16.70 -6.94 -14.77
N ILE A 191 15.71 -7.80 -14.54
CA ILE A 191 14.31 -7.39 -14.44
C ILE A 191 14.13 -6.59 -13.16
N SER A 192 14.57 -7.13 -12.02
CA SER A 192 14.50 -6.49 -10.71
C SER A 192 15.23 -5.15 -10.68
N ALA A 193 16.38 -5.04 -11.35
CA ALA A 193 17.11 -3.78 -11.52
C ALA A 193 16.33 -2.74 -12.35
N LYS A 194 15.78 -3.14 -13.51
CA LYS A 194 14.97 -2.25 -14.37
C LYS A 194 13.70 -1.74 -13.68
N TYR A 195 13.12 -2.55 -12.80
CA TYR A 195 11.98 -2.17 -11.96
C TYR A 195 12.39 -1.41 -10.69
N GLY A 196 13.68 -1.28 -10.40
CA GLY A 196 14.21 -0.51 -9.26
C GLY A 196 13.96 -1.15 -7.91
N VAL A 197 13.83 -2.48 -7.86
CA VAL A 197 13.54 -3.24 -6.63
C VAL A 197 14.66 -4.19 -6.24
N LEU A 198 15.75 -4.25 -7.01
CA LEU A 198 16.91 -5.07 -6.67
C LEU A 198 17.68 -4.49 -5.48
N VAL A 199 17.91 -5.31 -4.46
CA VAL A 199 18.91 -5.06 -3.42
C VAL A 199 20.21 -5.70 -3.89
N GLU A 200 21.09 -4.92 -4.48
CA GLU A 200 22.30 -5.42 -5.16
C GLU A 200 23.23 -6.21 -4.22
N GLN A 201 23.38 -5.73 -2.99
CA GLN A 201 24.24 -6.36 -1.97
C GLN A 201 23.77 -7.77 -1.58
N ASP A 202 22.45 -7.98 -1.54
CA ASP A 202 21.85 -9.25 -1.12
C ASP A 202 21.45 -10.14 -2.31
N GLY A 203 21.43 -9.58 -3.53
CA GLY A 203 21.02 -10.28 -4.75
C GLY A 203 19.54 -10.67 -4.79
N VAL A 204 18.69 -10.00 -4.02
CA VAL A 204 17.25 -10.28 -3.90
C VAL A 204 16.40 -9.07 -4.28
N ALA A 205 15.15 -9.29 -4.64
CA ALA A 205 14.20 -8.20 -4.89
C ALA A 205 13.45 -7.79 -3.61
N LEU A 206 13.21 -6.49 -3.44
CA LEU A 206 12.22 -5.98 -2.49
C LEU A 206 10.81 -6.42 -2.87
N ARG A 207 9.85 -6.24 -1.95
CA ARG A 207 8.42 -6.54 -2.21
C ARG A 207 7.78 -5.42 -3.04
N GLY A 208 8.23 -5.29 -4.28
CA GLY A 208 7.67 -4.37 -5.27
C GLY A 208 6.41 -4.92 -5.93
N LEU A 209 5.42 -4.10 -6.18
CA LEU A 209 4.21 -4.41 -6.94
C LEU A 209 3.94 -3.28 -7.92
N PHE A 210 3.63 -3.65 -9.15
CA PHE A 210 3.49 -2.76 -10.28
C PHE A 210 2.18 -3.07 -10.99
N ILE A 211 1.30 -2.08 -11.11
CA ILE A 211 0.04 -2.21 -11.86
C ILE A 211 0.24 -1.56 -13.23
N ILE A 212 0.09 -2.37 -14.27
CA ILE A 212 0.33 -2.00 -15.67
C ILE A 212 -1.01 -2.10 -16.41
N ASP A 213 -1.33 -1.10 -17.21
CA ASP A 213 -2.56 -1.04 -17.99
C ASP A 213 -2.49 -1.86 -19.31
N PRO A 214 -3.61 -2.00 -20.05
CA PRO A 214 -3.67 -2.73 -21.31
C PRO A 214 -2.70 -2.24 -22.39
N GLU A 215 -2.38 -0.95 -22.40
CA GLU A 215 -1.46 -0.28 -23.32
C GLU A 215 0.02 -0.49 -22.93
N GLY A 216 0.27 -1.02 -21.74
CA GLY A 216 1.59 -1.26 -21.19
C GLY A 216 2.21 -0.08 -20.45
N VAL A 217 1.40 0.89 -20.03
CA VAL A 217 1.82 2.02 -19.21
C VAL A 217 1.66 1.65 -17.74
N LEU A 218 2.66 2.05 -16.95
CA LEU A 218 2.70 1.78 -15.52
C LEU A 218 1.83 2.81 -14.79
N GLN A 219 0.81 2.34 -14.08
CA GLN A 219 -0.17 3.18 -13.40
C GLN A 219 0.12 3.35 -11.90
N GLN A 220 0.69 2.33 -11.26
CA GLN A 220 0.90 2.35 -9.81
C GLN A 220 2.11 1.50 -9.41
N ILE A 221 2.83 1.96 -8.36
CA ILE A 221 3.99 1.27 -7.77
C ILE A 221 3.84 1.23 -6.25
N THR A 222 3.91 0.04 -5.65
CA THR A 222 4.03 -0.17 -4.20
C THR A 222 5.33 -0.91 -3.91
N VAL A 223 6.19 -0.38 -3.05
CA VAL A 223 7.42 -1.08 -2.62
C VAL A 223 7.41 -1.21 -1.10
N ASN A 224 7.27 -2.44 -0.62
CA ASN A 224 7.36 -2.75 0.80
C ASN A 224 8.77 -3.21 1.17
N ASN A 225 9.17 -2.90 2.40
CA ASN A 225 10.36 -3.52 3.01
C ASN A 225 10.13 -5.04 3.20
N MET A 226 11.22 -5.82 3.28
CA MET A 226 11.21 -7.28 3.35
C MET A 226 10.30 -7.90 4.44
N PRO A 227 10.16 -7.37 5.67
CA PRO A 227 9.37 -8.04 6.71
C PRO A 227 7.86 -7.81 6.59
N ILE A 228 7.39 -6.91 5.72
CA ILE A 228 5.99 -6.46 5.69
C ILE A 228 5.31 -6.97 4.43
N GLY A 229 4.31 -7.84 4.59
CA GLY A 229 3.47 -8.32 3.49
C GLY A 229 2.55 -7.25 2.91
N ARG A 230 2.10 -7.46 1.67
CA ARG A 230 1.15 -6.60 0.94
C ARG A 230 -0.30 -7.00 1.16
N SER A 231 -1.21 -6.08 0.85
CA SER A 231 -2.65 -6.32 0.85
C SER A 231 -3.16 -6.59 -0.57
N VAL A 232 -3.74 -7.77 -0.78
CA VAL A 232 -4.36 -8.16 -2.06
C VAL A 232 -5.61 -7.32 -2.35
N ASP A 233 -6.38 -6.99 -1.31
CA ASP A 233 -7.61 -6.21 -1.44
C ASP A 233 -7.31 -4.77 -1.88
N GLU A 234 -6.21 -4.19 -1.42
CA GLU A 234 -5.79 -2.86 -1.87
C GLU A 234 -5.37 -2.87 -3.35
N THR A 235 -4.66 -3.91 -3.80
CA THR A 235 -4.32 -4.07 -5.22
C THR A 235 -5.59 -4.16 -6.07
N LEU A 236 -6.57 -4.95 -5.64
CA LEU A 236 -7.83 -5.09 -6.37
C LEU A 236 -8.64 -3.78 -6.37
N ARG A 237 -8.64 -3.02 -5.26
CA ARG A 237 -9.27 -1.70 -5.17
C ARG A 237 -8.65 -0.72 -6.15
N LEU A 238 -7.32 -0.66 -6.21
CA LEU A 238 -6.59 0.22 -7.13
C LEU A 238 -6.89 -0.08 -8.60
N ILE A 239 -6.93 -1.36 -8.99
CA ILE A 239 -7.30 -1.75 -10.37
C ILE A 239 -8.72 -1.27 -10.70
N LYS A 240 -9.68 -1.51 -9.79
CA LYS A 240 -11.06 -1.07 -10.00
C LYS A 240 -11.18 0.45 -10.07
N ALA A 241 -10.39 1.18 -9.31
CA ALA A 241 -10.35 2.65 -9.37
C ALA A 241 -9.79 3.15 -10.70
N LEU A 242 -8.71 2.53 -11.20
CA LEU A 242 -8.12 2.85 -12.51
C LEU A 242 -9.11 2.58 -13.65
N GLN A 243 -9.72 1.41 -13.66
CA GLN A 243 -10.74 1.04 -14.66
C GLN A 243 -11.96 1.96 -14.60
N PHE A 244 -12.41 2.33 -13.39
CA PHE A 244 -13.50 3.27 -13.23
C PHE A 244 -13.16 4.65 -13.83
N HIS A 245 -11.95 5.15 -13.56
CA HIS A 245 -11.46 6.41 -14.12
C HIS A 245 -11.38 6.36 -15.65
N GLU A 246 -10.88 5.27 -16.22
CA GLU A 246 -10.80 5.10 -17.68
C GLU A 246 -12.18 5.07 -18.35
N GLU A 247 -13.16 4.43 -17.71
CA GLU A 247 -14.52 4.32 -18.24
C GLU A 247 -15.32 5.62 -18.09
N HIS A 248 -15.20 6.33 -16.97
CA HIS A 248 -16.07 7.46 -16.62
C HIS A 248 -15.40 8.83 -16.71
N GLY A 249 -14.06 8.90 -16.73
CA GLY A 249 -13.29 10.15 -16.71
C GLY A 249 -13.31 10.91 -15.38
N GLU A 250 -13.97 10.37 -14.36
CA GLU A 250 -14.05 10.94 -13.01
C GLU A 250 -12.87 10.49 -12.15
N VAL A 251 -12.47 11.29 -11.16
CA VAL A 251 -11.36 10.95 -10.26
C VAL A 251 -11.88 10.36 -8.95
N CYS A 252 -11.13 9.38 -8.44
CA CYS A 252 -11.46 8.69 -7.20
C CYS A 252 -10.86 9.41 -5.99
N PRO A 253 -11.64 9.77 -4.96
CA PRO A 253 -11.14 10.39 -3.74
C PRO A 253 -10.28 9.44 -2.90
N ALA A 254 -9.67 9.97 -1.83
CA ALA A 254 -8.91 9.18 -0.87
C ALA A 254 -9.78 8.08 -0.24
N ASN A 255 -9.20 6.89 -0.05
CA ASN A 255 -9.87 5.69 0.48
C ASN A 255 -11.08 5.18 -0.32
N TRP A 256 -11.31 5.69 -1.53
CA TRP A 256 -12.45 5.32 -2.36
C TRP A 256 -12.56 3.81 -2.57
N GLN A 257 -13.78 3.28 -2.43
CA GLN A 257 -14.17 1.92 -2.76
C GLN A 257 -15.19 1.88 -3.90
N PRO A 258 -15.26 0.77 -4.67
CA PRO A 258 -16.26 0.62 -5.72
C PRO A 258 -17.69 0.89 -5.24
N GLY A 259 -18.37 1.85 -5.87
CA GLY A 259 -19.73 2.28 -5.53
C GLY A 259 -19.81 3.52 -4.64
N GLU A 260 -18.69 4.02 -4.12
CA GLU A 260 -18.63 5.30 -3.41
C GLU A 260 -18.61 6.50 -4.36
N LYS A 261 -18.89 7.69 -3.79
CA LYS A 261 -18.91 8.94 -4.56
C LYS A 261 -17.54 9.28 -5.13
N THR A 262 -17.56 9.84 -6.32
CA THR A 262 -16.39 10.24 -7.12
C THR A 262 -16.43 11.74 -7.37
N ILE A 263 -15.34 12.28 -7.94
CA ILE A 263 -15.19 13.71 -8.20
C ILE A 263 -15.08 13.92 -9.72
N LYS A 264 -15.92 14.79 -10.27
CA LYS A 264 -15.76 15.25 -11.65
C LYS A 264 -14.57 16.21 -11.71
N ALA A 265 -13.64 15.97 -12.64
CA ALA A 265 -12.36 16.67 -12.73
C ALA A 265 -12.46 18.09 -13.34
N THR A 266 -13.48 18.87 -12.95
CA THR A 266 -13.64 20.28 -13.30
C THR A 266 -13.84 21.10 -12.02
N PRO A 267 -13.32 22.35 -11.95
CA PRO A 267 -13.46 23.17 -10.75
C PRO A 267 -14.92 23.36 -10.32
N THR A 268 -15.84 23.54 -11.27
CA THR A 268 -17.26 23.78 -10.99
C THR A 268 -18.00 22.52 -10.56
N ASP A 269 -17.74 21.38 -11.21
CA ASP A 269 -18.51 20.17 -10.93
C ASP A 269 -17.98 19.45 -9.68
N SER A 270 -16.74 19.72 -9.27
CA SER A 270 -16.17 19.20 -8.03
C SER A 270 -16.94 19.63 -6.77
N TYR A 271 -17.65 20.77 -6.81
CA TYR A 271 -18.45 21.25 -5.67
C TYR A 271 -19.60 20.30 -5.29
N GLU A 272 -20.11 19.50 -6.24
CA GLU A 272 -21.12 18.48 -5.96
C GLU A 272 -20.59 17.44 -4.94
N TYR A 273 -19.32 17.05 -5.09
CA TYR A 273 -18.67 16.14 -4.15
C TYR A 273 -18.37 16.82 -2.82
N PHE A 274 -17.71 17.98 -2.84
CA PHE A 274 -17.27 18.68 -1.62
C PHE A 274 -18.42 19.18 -0.75
N SER A 275 -19.54 19.63 -1.33
CA SER A 275 -20.74 19.99 -0.57
C SER A 275 -21.38 18.80 0.15
N SER A 276 -21.05 17.58 -0.27
CA SER A 276 -21.55 16.35 0.33
C SER A 276 -20.63 15.77 1.42
N ILE A 277 -19.40 16.29 1.51
CA ILE A 277 -18.54 16.07 2.66
C ILE A 277 -19.08 16.99 3.75
N LYS A 278 -19.45 16.43 4.91
CA LYS A 278 -19.71 17.26 6.08
C LYS A 278 -18.40 17.96 6.39
N GLU A 279 -18.42 19.30 6.44
CA GLU A 279 -17.36 19.98 7.17
C GLU A 279 -17.43 19.41 8.58
N ASP A 280 -16.46 18.58 8.94
CA ASP A 280 -16.04 18.45 10.33
C ASP A 280 -15.47 19.82 10.71
N VAL A 281 -16.36 20.82 10.81
CA VAL A 281 -16.18 21.83 11.83
C VAL A 281 -16.11 20.97 13.07
N GLU A 282 -14.91 20.85 13.63
CA GLU A 282 -14.77 20.54 15.04
C GLU A 282 -15.61 21.60 15.77
N ASP A 283 -16.92 21.36 15.87
CA ASP A 283 -17.66 21.79 17.03
C ASP A 283 -16.85 21.15 18.17
N ASP A 284 -16.08 22.01 18.85
CA ASP A 284 -15.48 21.85 20.16
C ASP A 284 -16.55 21.45 21.19
N ASP A 285 -17.34 20.40 20.91
CA ASP A 285 -18.18 19.67 21.86
C ASP A 285 -17.27 18.76 22.68
N ALA A 286 -16.17 19.34 23.20
CA ALA A 286 -15.64 18.92 24.49
C ALA A 286 -16.77 19.18 25.49
N ALA A 287 -17.42 18.10 25.92
CA ALA A 287 -18.67 18.03 26.67
C ALA A 287 -18.73 18.79 28.03
N ALA A 288 -17.80 19.71 28.30
CA ALA A 288 -17.72 20.52 29.52
C ALA A 288 -17.97 22.02 29.29
N LEU A 289 -17.80 22.55 28.07
CA LEU A 289 -18.00 23.98 27.78
C LEU A 289 -19.27 24.22 26.96
N THR A 290 -20.16 25.06 27.46
CA THR A 290 -21.39 25.45 26.75
C THR A 290 -21.09 26.62 25.82
N LEU A 291 -21.07 26.39 24.50
CA LEU A 291 -20.94 27.47 23.53
C LEU A 291 -22.24 28.29 23.47
N VAL A 292 -22.15 29.58 23.79
CA VAL A 292 -23.28 30.51 23.78
C VAL A 292 -23.16 31.39 22.55
N LYS A 293 -24.13 31.27 21.63
CA LYS A 293 -24.13 31.97 20.34
C LYS A 293 -25.05 33.19 20.36
N THR A 294 -26.05 33.23 21.24
CA THR A 294 -27.04 34.32 21.29
C THR A 294 -27.21 34.95 22.66
N ARG A 295 -27.67 36.21 22.70
CA ARG A 295 -28.02 36.91 23.95
C ARG A 295 -29.09 36.17 24.77
N ALA A 296 -30.08 35.58 24.09
CA ALA A 296 -31.17 34.87 24.74
C ALA A 296 -30.68 33.61 25.47
N GLU A 297 -29.74 32.87 24.86
CA GLU A 297 -29.08 31.73 25.49
C GLU A 297 -28.29 32.16 26.72
N PHE A 298 -27.52 33.24 26.63
CA PHE A 298 -26.76 33.78 27.76
C PHE A 298 -27.67 34.14 28.94
N ASP A 299 -28.74 34.90 28.68
CA ASP A 299 -29.67 35.34 29.72
C ASP A 299 -30.43 34.16 30.35
N ALA A 300 -30.75 33.13 29.56
CA ALA A 300 -31.36 31.89 30.07
C ALA A 300 -30.38 31.11 30.96
N LEU A 301 -29.11 31.04 30.56
CA LEU A 301 -28.05 30.37 31.32
C LEU A 301 -27.83 31.03 32.69
N VAL A 302 -27.72 32.35 32.70
CA VAL A 302 -27.52 33.15 33.93
C VAL A 302 -28.74 33.05 34.87
N LYS A 303 -29.95 32.88 34.34
CA LYS A 303 -31.19 32.70 35.11
C LYS A 303 -31.50 31.24 35.49
N SER A 304 -30.69 30.28 35.05
CA SER A 304 -30.92 28.85 35.30
C SER A 304 -30.76 28.43 36.78
N GLY A 305 -30.17 29.29 37.61
CA GLY A 305 -29.94 29.05 39.04
C GLY A 305 -28.61 28.35 39.35
N LYS A 306 -27.89 27.83 38.35
CA LYS A 306 -26.50 27.36 38.52
C LYS A 306 -25.52 28.55 38.44
N PRO A 307 -24.39 28.52 39.18
CA PRO A 307 -23.31 29.47 38.95
C PRO A 307 -22.76 29.34 37.53
N VAL A 308 -22.51 30.48 36.87
CA VAL A 308 -22.03 30.54 35.49
C VAL A 308 -20.69 31.28 35.44
N VAL A 309 -19.73 30.71 34.73
CA VAL A 309 -18.48 31.37 34.33
C VAL A 309 -18.59 31.70 32.85
N ALA A 310 -18.64 32.98 32.51
CA ALA A 310 -18.70 33.46 31.14
C ALA A 310 -17.28 33.80 30.65
N ASP A 311 -16.75 33.01 29.72
CA ASP A 311 -15.46 33.19 29.07
C ASP A 311 -15.64 33.93 27.74
N PHE A 312 -15.32 35.22 27.72
CA PHE A 312 -15.28 36.01 26.49
C PHE A 312 -13.95 35.80 25.79
N MET A 313 -14.02 35.14 24.63
CA MET A 313 -12.86 34.72 23.85
C MET A 313 -13.01 35.11 22.38
N ALA A 314 -11.90 35.13 21.64
CA ALA A 314 -11.89 35.26 20.18
C ALA A 314 -11.05 34.16 19.52
N PRO A 315 -11.43 33.57 18.37
CA PRO A 315 -10.68 32.46 17.76
C PRO A 315 -9.26 32.87 17.37
N TRP A 316 -9.07 34.13 17.02
CA TRP A 316 -7.78 34.74 16.69
C TRP A 316 -6.93 35.12 17.93
N CYS A 317 -7.44 34.93 19.14
CA CYS A 317 -6.74 35.29 20.39
C CYS A 317 -5.85 34.13 20.88
N GLY A 318 -4.54 34.24 20.63
CA GLY A 318 -3.58 33.21 21.08
C GLY A 318 -3.56 32.98 22.60
N LYS A 319 -3.82 33.99 23.42
CA LYS A 319 -3.92 33.82 24.89
C LYS A 319 -5.16 33.05 25.34
N CYS A 320 -6.22 33.10 24.52
CA CYS A 320 -7.45 32.35 24.73
C CYS A 320 -7.20 30.87 24.46
N ALA A 321 -6.53 30.54 23.35
CA ALA A 321 -6.08 29.17 23.07
C ALA A 321 -5.15 28.61 24.16
N GLN A 322 -4.27 29.45 24.73
CA GLN A 322 -3.37 29.00 25.81
C GLN A 322 -4.09 28.66 27.12
N ILE A 323 -5.18 29.35 27.47
CA ILE A 323 -5.91 29.12 28.73
C ILE A 323 -6.94 28.01 28.62
N LEU A 324 -7.43 27.74 27.42
CA LEU A 324 -8.52 26.80 27.16
C LEU A 324 -8.35 25.43 27.86
N PRO A 325 -7.20 24.74 27.79
CA PRO A 325 -7.06 23.43 28.46
C PRO A 325 -7.28 23.50 29.99
N PHE A 326 -6.92 24.63 30.60
CA PHE A 326 -7.12 24.83 32.03
C PHE A 326 -8.57 25.17 32.38
N VAL A 327 -9.30 25.82 31.47
CA VAL A 327 -10.73 26.09 31.64
C VAL A 327 -11.51 24.78 31.50
N GLU A 328 -11.13 23.92 30.56
CA GLU A 328 -11.69 22.57 30.40
C GLU A 328 -11.46 21.69 31.63
N ASP A 329 -10.22 21.64 32.14
CA ASP A 329 -9.90 20.93 33.40
C ASP A 329 -10.74 21.43 34.58
N LEU A 330 -10.99 22.75 34.65
CA LEU A 330 -11.82 23.34 35.71
C LEU A 330 -13.31 23.01 35.53
N ALA A 331 -13.80 22.98 34.30
CA ALA A 331 -15.18 22.62 33.99
C ALA A 331 -15.46 21.16 34.30
N GLU A 332 -14.51 20.26 34.02
CA GLU A 332 -14.60 18.84 34.38
C GLU A 332 -14.52 18.63 35.90
N ALA A 333 -13.67 19.38 36.60
CA ALA A 333 -13.53 19.29 38.05
C ALA A 333 -14.72 19.85 38.84
N HIS A 334 -15.53 20.74 38.24
CA HIS A 334 -16.63 21.46 38.89
C HIS A 334 -17.93 21.39 38.08
N PRO A 335 -18.57 20.21 37.95
CA PRO A 335 -19.81 20.03 37.18
C PRO A 335 -21.01 20.83 37.73
N GLU A 336 -20.92 21.34 38.95
CA GLU A 336 -21.87 22.25 39.57
C GLU A 336 -21.84 23.67 39.00
N VAL A 337 -20.74 24.06 38.34
CA VAL A 337 -20.56 25.36 37.67
C VAL A 337 -20.68 25.18 36.17
N THR A 338 -21.43 26.07 35.51
CA THR A 338 -21.56 26.05 34.05
C THR A 338 -20.53 26.99 33.42
N PHE A 339 -19.63 26.47 32.60
CA PHE A 339 -18.67 27.27 31.86
C PHE A 339 -19.23 27.58 30.47
N ALA A 340 -19.49 28.86 30.22
CA ALA A 340 -20.02 29.37 28.98
C ALA A 340 -18.90 29.98 28.12
N LYS A 341 -18.69 29.44 26.93
CA LYS A 341 -17.75 29.97 25.93
C LYS A 341 -18.50 30.98 25.07
N LEU A 342 -18.07 32.24 25.08
CA LEU A 342 -18.66 33.34 24.32
C LEU A 342 -17.65 33.83 23.27
N ASP A 343 -17.87 33.41 22.03
CA ASP A 343 -17.04 33.79 20.90
C ASP A 343 -17.44 35.17 20.35
N VAL A 344 -16.59 36.17 20.55
CA VAL A 344 -16.84 37.55 20.10
C VAL A 344 -16.73 37.76 18.59
N SER A 345 -16.35 36.73 17.81
CA SER A 345 -16.45 36.76 16.35
C SER A 345 -17.88 36.58 15.85
N ILE A 346 -18.79 36.14 16.72
CA ILE A 346 -20.22 36.05 16.45
C ILE A 346 -20.87 37.43 16.68
N PRO A 347 -21.57 38.03 15.69
CA PRO A 347 -22.12 39.39 15.80
C PRO A 347 -23.03 39.62 17.02
N GLU A 348 -23.84 38.63 17.39
CA GLU A 348 -24.73 38.69 18.54
C GLU A 348 -23.98 38.70 19.88
N VAL A 349 -22.83 38.01 19.94
CA VAL A 349 -21.96 37.98 21.12
C VAL A 349 -21.12 39.25 21.20
N GLU A 350 -20.73 39.84 20.07
CA GLU A 350 -20.07 41.14 20.01
C GLU A 350 -20.93 42.24 20.66
N GLN A 351 -22.23 42.28 20.34
CA GLN A 351 -23.19 43.19 20.98
C GLN A 351 -23.31 42.97 22.49
N LEU A 352 -23.26 41.71 22.93
CA LEU A 352 -23.26 41.34 24.34
C LEU A 352 -21.99 41.80 25.05
N LYS A 353 -20.83 41.65 24.41
CA LYS A 353 -19.53 42.12 24.90
C LYS A 353 -19.54 43.64 25.08
N ASP A 354 -20.08 44.39 24.12
CA ASP A 354 -20.19 45.84 24.23
C ASP A 354 -21.15 46.26 25.36
N ALA A 355 -22.26 45.55 25.55
CA ALA A 355 -23.20 45.80 26.65
C ALA A 355 -22.62 45.51 28.06
N LEU A 356 -21.64 44.61 28.15
CA LEU A 356 -20.97 44.21 29.39
C LEU A 356 -19.59 44.87 29.59
N ASP A 357 -19.21 45.81 28.72
CA ASP A 357 -17.94 46.54 28.75
C ASP A 357 -16.71 45.61 28.86
N VAL A 358 -16.68 44.57 28.00
CA VAL A 358 -15.57 43.62 27.91
C VAL A 358 -14.51 44.15 26.94
N GLY A 359 -13.34 44.50 27.47
CA GLY A 359 -12.29 45.21 26.71
C GLY A 359 -11.01 44.40 26.44
N ALA A 360 -10.90 43.18 26.98
CA ALA A 360 -9.71 42.34 26.83
C ALA A 360 -10.10 40.85 26.69
N TYR A 361 -9.25 40.06 26.04
CA TYR A 361 -9.48 38.62 25.84
C TYR A 361 -8.25 37.79 26.26
N PRO A 362 -8.44 36.62 26.88
CA PRO A 362 -9.71 36.11 27.42
C PRO A 362 -10.17 36.98 28.62
N GLU A 363 -11.47 37.17 28.81
CA GLU A 363 -12.04 37.79 30.01
C GLU A 363 -13.14 36.94 30.61
N PHE A 364 -13.00 36.64 31.90
CA PHE A 364 -13.92 35.80 32.64
C PHE A 364 -14.81 36.66 33.54
N ARG A 365 -16.13 36.46 33.42
CA ARG A 365 -17.16 37.03 34.30
C ARG A 365 -17.88 35.91 35.04
N PHE A 366 -18.35 36.22 36.24
CA PHE A 366 -18.87 35.22 37.17
C PHE A 366 -20.29 35.61 37.57
N PHE A 367 -21.24 34.68 37.47
CA PHE A 367 -22.64 34.92 37.77
C PHE A 367 -23.16 33.89 38.77
N LYS A 368 -23.96 34.33 39.74
CA LYS A 368 -24.67 33.48 40.71
C LYS A 368 -26.06 34.07 40.94
N ASP A 369 -27.10 33.22 40.93
CA ASP A 369 -28.50 33.63 41.11
C ASP A 369 -28.97 34.78 40.20
N GLY A 370 -28.51 34.77 38.94
CA GLY A 370 -28.89 35.79 37.96
C GLY A 370 -28.16 37.13 38.09
N LYS A 371 -27.17 37.26 38.98
CA LYS A 371 -26.38 38.48 39.19
C LYS A 371 -24.90 38.23 38.99
N GLU A 372 -24.20 39.23 38.45
CA GLU A 372 -22.73 39.22 38.38
C GLU A 372 -22.15 39.35 39.80
N VAL A 373 -21.17 38.50 40.12
CA VAL A 373 -20.54 38.42 41.44
C VAL A 373 -19.02 38.37 41.31
N GLY A 374 -18.30 39.02 42.23
CA GLY A 374 -16.84 39.02 42.23
C GLY A 374 -16.20 39.96 41.21
N ASP A 375 -14.87 39.94 41.14
CA ASP A 375 -14.08 40.78 40.24
C ASP A 375 -13.92 40.11 38.87
N LYS A 376 -13.99 40.91 37.79
CA LYS A 376 -13.66 40.45 36.45
C LYS A 376 -12.19 40.03 36.34
N ILE A 377 -11.92 38.92 35.65
CA ILE A 377 -10.56 38.43 35.43
C ILE A 377 -10.23 38.53 33.95
N SER A 378 -9.33 39.44 33.59
CA SER A 378 -8.81 39.57 32.24
C SER A 378 -7.42 38.94 32.09
N GLY A 379 -7.23 38.25 30.97
CA GLY A 379 -6.00 37.60 30.54
C GLY A 379 -5.74 36.22 31.17
N TYR A 380 -4.53 35.72 30.92
CA TYR A 380 -4.08 34.39 31.35
C TYR A 380 -3.69 34.38 32.85
N LYS A 381 -4.67 34.31 33.76
CA LYS A 381 -4.44 34.33 35.22
C LYS A 381 -5.04 33.11 35.93
N LYS A 382 -4.44 31.94 35.70
CA LYS A 382 -4.90 30.62 36.19
C LYS A 382 -5.22 30.57 37.70
N SER A 383 -4.36 31.14 38.54
CA SER A 383 -4.52 31.12 40.01
C SER A 383 -5.74 31.93 40.48
N LEU A 384 -5.99 33.08 39.86
CA LEU A 384 -7.16 33.91 40.17
C LEU A 384 -8.44 33.24 39.67
N LEU A 385 -8.42 32.65 38.48
CA LEU A 385 -9.57 31.96 37.91
C LEU A 385 -10.00 30.77 38.80
N LYS A 386 -9.06 29.92 39.23
CA LYS A 386 -9.35 28.81 40.16
C LYS A 386 -9.95 29.30 41.48
N SER A 387 -9.40 30.39 42.02
CA SER A 387 -9.87 30.99 43.28
C SER A 387 -11.28 31.60 43.15
N ALA A 388 -11.59 32.18 41.99
CA ALA A 388 -12.91 32.74 41.70
C ALA A 388 -13.96 31.64 41.53
N VAL A 389 -13.64 30.55 40.81
CA VAL A 389 -14.52 29.38 40.68
C VAL A 389 -14.80 28.77 42.06
N HIS A 390 -13.80 28.61 42.93
CA HIS A 390 -14.00 28.12 44.30
C HIS A 390 -14.90 29.03 45.17
N LYS A 391 -14.98 30.33 44.88
CA LYS A 391 -15.89 31.25 45.59
C LYS A 391 -17.32 31.20 45.06
N LEU A 392 -17.52 30.63 43.86
CA LEU A 392 -18.84 30.47 43.25
C LEU A 392 -19.59 29.24 43.76
N LEU A 393 -18.85 28.21 44.18
CA LEU A 393 -19.36 27.07 44.96
C LEU A 393 -19.93 27.60 46.28
#